data_AF-A0A537EJS2-F1
#
_entry.id   AF-A0A537EJS2-F1
#
_cell.length_a   1.000
_cell.length_b   1.000
_cell.length_c   1.000
_cell.angle_alpha   90.00
_cell.angle_beta   90.00
_cell.angle_gamma   90.00
#
_symmetry.space_group_name_H-M   'P 1'
#
loop_
_entity.id
_entity.type
_entity.pdbx_description
1 polymer ?
#
loop_
_entity_poly.entity_id
_entity_poly.type
_entity_poly.pdbx_seq_one_letter_code
_entity_poly.pdbx_strand_id
1 'polypeptide(L)'
;MIAFEPNPYNRHILGLNLQLNKATNVQVEEAALSDREEIRPFFLHRAADGTGSLNPVHYGFKYDQTVQVKVKKLDDFEFARIDVLKIDAEGNELAILKGATRTIERSGPILAIEVHRARSSIGALCGCETCNYLMSHDYKTRLVGEYTTTPVHWVLATPANPKRQIQDN
;
A
#
# COMPACT_ATOMS: atom_id res chain seq x y z
N MET A 1 4.56 14.84 -0.94
CA MET A 1 4.25 13.42 -0.66
C MET A 1 2.96 13.35 0.13
N ILE A 2 2.13 12.34 -0.11
CA ILE A 2 0.95 12.07 0.70
C ILE A 2 1.11 10.71 1.36
N ALA A 3 0.90 10.64 2.66
CA ALA A 3 0.93 9.42 3.45
C ALA A 3 -0.47 9.09 3.96
N PHE A 4 -0.93 7.87 3.73
CA PHE A 4 -2.22 7.37 4.21
C PHE A 4 -1.97 6.50 5.44
N GLU A 5 -2.50 6.88 6.60
CA GLU A 5 -2.29 6.14 7.85
C GLU A 5 -3.59 6.10 8.68
N PRO A 6 -4.32 4.97 8.67
CA PRO A 6 -5.58 4.82 9.42
C PRO A 6 -5.39 4.64 10.93
N ASN A 7 -4.22 4.24 11.41
CA ASN A 7 -3.96 4.04 12.83
C ASN A 7 -3.70 5.39 13.55
N PRO A 8 -4.54 5.80 14.52
CA PRO A 8 -4.37 7.07 15.23
C PRO A 8 -3.05 7.18 16.00
N TYR A 9 -2.54 6.06 16.54
CA TYR A 9 -1.27 6.05 17.25
C TYR A 9 -0.10 6.28 16.29
N ASN A 10 -0.09 5.56 15.17
CA ASN A 10 0.95 5.74 14.15
C ASN A 10 0.90 7.14 13.54
N ARG A 11 -0.29 7.71 13.28
CA ARG A 11 -0.42 9.10 12.82
C ARG A 11 0.20 10.08 13.79
N HIS A 12 -0.02 9.88 15.10
CA HIS A 12 0.57 10.74 16.12
C HIS A 12 2.10 10.67 16.07
N ILE A 13 2.67 9.46 16.05
CA ILE A 13 4.12 9.26 15.95
C ILE A 13 4.68 9.80 14.63
N LEU A 14 4.00 9.60 13.51
CA LEU A 14 4.35 10.18 12.22
C LEU A 14 4.40 11.71 12.31
N GLY A 15 3.40 12.35 12.93
CA GLY A 15 3.39 13.79 13.15
C GLY A 15 4.61 14.29 13.94
N LEU A 16 4.99 13.59 15.01
CA LEU A 16 6.20 13.90 15.78
C LEU A 16 7.47 13.74 14.92
N ASN A 17 7.56 12.66 14.15
CA ASN A 17 8.69 12.41 13.25
C ASN A 17 8.82 13.50 12.18
N LEU A 18 7.71 13.96 11.58
CA LEU A 18 7.71 15.04 10.61
C LEU A 18 8.18 16.36 11.23
N GLN A 19 7.75 16.67 12.45
CA GLN A 19 8.20 17.85 13.18
C GLN A 19 9.70 17.80 13.50
N LEU A 20 10.18 16.68 14.04
CA LEU A 20 11.59 16.50 14.39
C LEU A 20 12.51 16.64 13.16
N ASN A 21 12.07 16.13 12.01
CA ASN A 21 12.83 16.17 10.77
C ASN A 21 12.57 17.44 9.92
N LYS A 22 11.71 18.36 10.38
CA LYS A 22 11.30 19.57 9.64
C LYS A 22 10.78 19.24 8.23
N ALA A 23 10.10 18.10 8.09
CA ALA A 23 9.55 17.64 6.82
C ALA A 23 8.22 18.35 6.54
N THR A 24 8.25 19.39 5.70
CA THR A 24 7.08 20.24 5.37
C THR A 24 6.37 19.83 4.08
N ASN A 25 6.93 18.89 3.33
CA ASN A 25 6.43 18.41 2.03
C ASN A 25 5.61 17.11 2.16
N VAL A 26 5.06 16.83 3.35
CA VAL A 26 4.27 15.63 3.65
C VAL A 26 2.88 16.04 4.15
N GLN A 27 1.85 15.56 3.44
CA GLN A 27 0.47 15.60 3.90
C GLN A 27 0.09 14.22 4.42
N VAL A 28 -0.56 14.17 5.59
CA VAL A 28 -1.02 12.93 6.21
C VAL A 28 -2.53 12.84 6.10
N GLU A 29 -3.01 11.77 5.48
CA GLU A 29 -4.42 11.45 5.32
C GLU A 29 -4.84 10.39 6.36
N GLU A 30 -5.85 10.72 7.16
CA GLU A 30 -6.52 9.80 8.08
C GLU A 30 -7.49 8.90 7.30
N ALA A 31 -6.93 7.98 6.52
CA ALA A 31 -7.71 6.98 5.81
C ALA A 31 -6.86 5.74 5.54
N ALA A 32 -7.50 4.58 5.57
CA ALA A 32 -6.99 3.40 4.88
C ALA A 32 -7.32 3.52 3.39
N LEU A 33 -6.51 2.88 2.55
CA LEU A 33 -6.83 2.73 1.13
C LEU A 33 -7.37 1.33 0.87
N SER A 34 -8.31 1.20 -0.06
CA SER A 34 -8.88 -0.07 -0.51
C SER A 34 -9.56 0.09 -1.88
N ASP A 35 -10.34 -0.90 -2.30
CA ASP A 35 -11.09 -0.94 -3.56
C ASP A 35 -12.49 -0.29 -3.48
N ARG A 36 -12.87 0.24 -2.30
CA ARG A 36 -14.19 0.84 -2.05
C ARG A 36 -14.11 1.96 -1.01
N GLU A 37 -15.10 2.83 -1.02
CA GLU A 37 -15.29 3.84 0.02
C GLU A 37 -16.24 3.31 1.11
N GLU A 38 -15.80 3.36 2.36
CA GLU A 38 -16.59 2.93 3.52
C GLU A 38 -16.03 3.46 4.83
N ILE A 39 -16.79 3.32 5.92
CA ILE A 39 -16.27 3.41 7.29
C ILE A 39 -16.35 2.01 7.88
N ARG A 40 -15.23 1.49 8.37
CA ARG A 40 -15.19 0.12 8.91
C ARG A 40 -14.21 -0.06 10.05
N PRO A 41 -14.35 -1.17 10.81
CA PRO A 41 -13.40 -1.53 11.85
C PRO A 41 -11.98 -1.69 11.32
N PHE A 42 -11.03 -1.06 12.01
CA PHE A 42 -9.60 -1.28 11.92
C PHE A 42 -9.12 -1.87 13.23
N PHE A 43 -8.41 -3.00 13.15
CA PHE A 43 -8.04 -3.80 14.29
C PHE A 43 -6.58 -3.53 14.66
N LEU A 44 -6.36 -3.25 15.94
CA LEU A 44 -5.10 -2.79 16.51
C LEU A 44 -4.65 -3.74 17.63
N HIS A 45 -3.33 -3.87 17.76
CA HIS A 45 -2.71 -4.62 18.85
C HIS A 45 -1.75 -3.70 19.60
N ARG A 46 -2.12 -3.27 20.81
CA ARG A 46 -1.40 -2.20 21.54
C ARG A 46 0.06 -2.53 21.84
N ALA A 47 0.41 -3.80 21.93
CA ALA A 47 1.77 -4.26 22.19
C ALA A 47 2.59 -4.57 20.92
N ALA A 48 2.02 -4.37 19.73
CA ALA A 48 2.68 -4.63 18.45
C ALA A 48 2.47 -3.44 17.51
N ASP A 49 3.40 -2.48 17.60
CA ASP A 49 3.45 -1.35 16.69
C ASP A 49 3.69 -1.87 15.27
N GLY A 50 2.85 -1.45 14.32
CA GLY A 50 2.94 -1.86 12.91
C GLY A 50 1.96 -2.95 12.47
N THR A 51 1.30 -3.69 13.37
CA THR A 51 0.46 -4.83 12.96
C THR A 51 -1.02 -4.50 12.74
N GLY A 52 -1.36 -3.24 12.44
CA GLY A 52 -2.75 -2.81 12.29
C GLY A 52 -3.35 -3.26 10.96
N SER A 53 -4.56 -3.82 10.95
CA SER A 53 -5.16 -4.34 9.70
C SER A 53 -6.67 -4.09 9.60
N LEU A 54 -7.16 -4.01 8.36
CA LEU A 54 -8.59 -4.08 8.03
C LEU A 54 -9.16 -5.51 8.13
N ASN A 55 -8.29 -6.51 8.33
CA ASN A 55 -8.62 -7.92 8.47
C ASN A 55 -8.36 -8.42 9.91
N PRO A 56 -9.41 -8.81 10.67
CA PRO A 56 -9.30 -9.22 12.07
C PRO A 56 -8.57 -10.55 12.30
N VAL A 57 -8.24 -11.29 11.24
CA VAL A 57 -7.52 -12.56 11.34
C VAL A 57 -6.17 -12.54 10.63
N HIS A 58 -5.72 -11.39 10.12
CA HIS A 58 -4.50 -11.27 9.31
C HIS A 58 -3.27 -11.93 9.94
N TYR A 59 -3.01 -11.61 11.20
CA TYR A 59 -1.86 -12.11 11.94
C TYR A 59 -2.15 -13.36 12.80
N GLY A 60 -3.39 -13.84 12.83
CA GLY A 60 -3.79 -15.00 13.64
C GLY A 60 -3.75 -14.78 15.17
N PHE A 61 -3.34 -13.61 15.67
CA PHE A 61 -3.47 -13.24 17.08
C PHE A 61 -4.77 -12.48 17.37
N LYS A 62 -5.09 -12.32 18.66
CA LYS A 62 -6.23 -11.53 19.11
C LYS A 62 -5.86 -10.05 19.17
N TYR A 63 -6.55 -9.23 18.36
CA TYR A 63 -6.51 -7.78 18.49
C TYR A 63 -7.19 -7.34 19.79
N ASP A 64 -6.63 -6.34 20.47
CA ASP A 64 -7.09 -5.84 21.76
C ASP A 64 -7.78 -4.47 21.67
N GLN A 65 -7.75 -3.85 20.49
CA GLN A 65 -8.41 -2.57 20.22
C GLN A 65 -8.99 -2.53 18.80
N THR A 66 -10.12 -1.83 18.66
CA THR A 66 -10.76 -1.57 17.37
C THR A 66 -11.11 -0.10 17.28
N VAL A 67 -10.83 0.51 16.14
CA VAL A 67 -11.22 1.90 15.82
C VAL A 67 -11.96 1.94 14.50
N GLN A 68 -12.91 2.87 14.35
CA GLN A 68 -13.58 3.11 13.07
C GLN A 68 -12.71 4.03 12.22
N VAL A 69 -12.38 3.60 11.01
CA VAL A 69 -11.55 4.39 10.08
C VAL A 69 -12.28 4.63 8.78
N LYS A 70 -11.97 5.76 8.14
CA LYS A 70 -12.35 5.99 6.75
C LYS A 70 -11.52 5.09 5.84
N VAL A 71 -12.17 4.50 4.85
CA VAL A 71 -11.54 3.75 3.77
C VAL A 71 -11.90 4.44 2.47
N LYS A 72 -10.91 4.67 1.62
CA LYS A 72 -11.08 5.38 0.35
C LYS A 72 -10.37 4.63 -0.78
N LYS A 73 -10.78 4.89 -2.02
CA LYS A 73 -9.98 4.46 -3.19
C LYS A 73 -8.94 5.53 -3.47
N LEU A 74 -7.74 5.12 -3.88
CA LEU A 74 -6.71 6.08 -4.29
C LEU A 74 -7.18 6.93 -5.48
N ASP A 75 -7.96 6.33 -6.37
CA ASP A 75 -8.51 6.97 -7.55
C ASP A 75 -9.54 8.08 -7.27
N ASP A 76 -9.96 8.27 -6.01
CA ASP A 76 -10.86 9.36 -5.61
C ASP A 76 -10.11 10.67 -5.29
N PHE A 77 -8.77 10.64 -5.22
CA PHE A 77 -7.94 11.81 -4.88
C PHE A 77 -7.43 12.62 -6.09
N GLU A 78 -7.81 12.24 -7.31
CA GLU A 78 -7.55 12.96 -8.57
C GLU A 78 -6.12 13.54 -8.73
N PHE A 79 -5.10 12.79 -8.30
CA PHE A 79 -3.70 13.23 -8.46
C PHE A 79 -3.34 13.44 -9.93
N ALA A 80 -2.79 14.61 -10.27
CA ALA A 80 -2.34 14.90 -11.63
C ALA A 80 -1.33 13.85 -12.14
N ARG A 81 -0.35 13.50 -11.28
CA ARG A 81 0.69 12.52 -11.57
C ARG A 81 1.21 11.88 -10.29
N ILE A 82 1.50 10.58 -10.34
CA ILE A 82 2.25 9.86 -9.30
C ILE A 82 3.47 9.22 -9.95
N ASP A 83 4.66 9.56 -9.47
CA ASP A 83 5.92 8.94 -9.91
C ASP A 83 6.20 7.62 -9.18
N VAL A 84 5.88 7.56 -7.89
CA VAL A 84 6.19 6.44 -7.02
C VAL A 84 5.02 6.18 -6.08
N LEU A 85 4.67 4.90 -5.89
CA LEU A 85 3.68 4.46 -4.92
C LEU A 85 4.28 3.33 -4.08
N LYS A 86 4.48 3.59 -2.78
CA LYS A 86 4.83 2.58 -1.77
C LYS A 86 3.55 2.00 -1.19
N ILE A 87 3.45 0.67 -1.08
CA ILE A 87 2.31 -0.01 -0.44
C ILE A 87 2.85 -1.01 0.59
N ASP A 88 2.40 -0.84 1.81
CA ASP A 88 2.78 -1.60 3.00
C ASP A 88 1.54 -1.51 3.91
N ALA A 89 0.66 -2.49 3.74
CA ALA A 89 -0.76 -2.36 4.07
C ALA A 89 -1.36 -3.61 4.70
N GLU A 90 -0.52 -4.47 5.26
CA GLU A 90 -0.94 -5.53 6.18
C GLU A 90 -2.05 -6.42 5.62
N GLY A 91 -1.87 -6.85 4.36
CA GLY A 91 -2.75 -7.76 3.63
C GLY A 91 -3.75 -7.08 2.70
N ASN A 92 -3.82 -5.75 2.70
CA ASN A 92 -4.76 -5.00 1.84
C ASN A 92 -4.15 -4.55 0.50
N GLU A 93 -2.94 -4.98 0.17
CA GLU A 93 -2.19 -4.48 -1.00
C GLU A 93 -2.98 -4.61 -2.31
N LEU A 94 -3.57 -5.79 -2.57
CA LEU A 94 -4.34 -6.01 -3.80
C LEU A 94 -5.58 -5.13 -3.89
N ALA A 95 -6.27 -4.89 -2.78
CA ALA A 95 -7.46 -4.04 -2.76
C ALA A 95 -7.07 -2.58 -3.02
N ILE A 96 -5.94 -2.12 -2.46
CA ILE A 96 -5.38 -0.79 -2.75
C ILE A 96 -5.07 -0.65 -4.24
N LEU A 97 -4.39 -1.64 -4.83
CA LEU A 97 -4.08 -1.62 -6.26
C LEU A 97 -5.36 -1.54 -7.12
N LYS A 98 -6.39 -2.32 -6.78
CA LYS A 98 -7.70 -2.25 -7.47
C LYS A 98 -8.36 -0.87 -7.32
N GLY A 99 -8.29 -0.26 -6.15
CA GLY A 99 -8.75 1.12 -5.91
C GLY A 99 -7.85 2.20 -6.52
N ALA A 100 -6.72 1.83 -7.11
CA ALA A 100 -5.75 2.71 -7.75
C ALA A 100 -5.64 2.47 -9.27
N THR A 101 -6.53 1.65 -9.85
CA THR A 101 -6.44 1.21 -11.25
C THR A 101 -6.25 2.37 -12.21
N ARG A 102 -7.12 3.41 -12.14
CA ARG A 102 -7.04 4.56 -13.05
C ARG A 102 -5.75 5.34 -12.86
N THR A 103 -5.28 5.44 -11.63
CA THR A 103 -4.04 6.15 -11.29
C THR A 103 -2.81 5.40 -11.78
N ILE A 104 -2.78 4.08 -11.65
CA ILE A 104 -1.73 3.19 -12.15
C ILE A 104 -1.67 3.29 -13.69
N GLU A 105 -2.81 3.13 -14.37
CA GLU A 105 -2.88 3.18 -15.83
C GLU A 105 -2.55 4.57 -16.38
N ARG A 106 -3.00 5.65 -15.70
CA ARG A 106 -2.73 7.02 -16.10
C ARG A 106 -1.26 7.38 -15.92
N SER A 107 -0.74 7.24 -14.70
CA SER A 107 0.56 7.78 -14.30
C SER A 107 1.72 6.82 -14.50
N GLY A 108 1.48 5.51 -14.51
CA GLY A 108 2.54 4.50 -14.58
C GLY A 108 3.61 4.67 -13.50
N PRO A 109 3.26 4.79 -12.19
CA PRO A 109 4.26 4.97 -11.14
C PRO A 109 5.17 3.76 -11.00
N ILE A 110 6.38 3.96 -10.49
CA ILE A 110 7.18 2.87 -9.90
C ILE A 110 6.50 2.42 -8.61
N LEU A 111 6.35 1.12 -8.41
CA LEU A 111 5.66 0.52 -7.27
C LEU A 111 6.63 -0.25 -6.39
N ALA A 112 6.65 0.05 -5.10
CA ALA A 112 7.37 -0.73 -4.09
C ALA A 112 6.34 -1.31 -3.11
N ILE A 113 6.17 -2.63 -3.10
CA ILE A 113 5.04 -3.28 -2.43
C ILE A 113 5.55 -4.38 -1.50
N GLU A 114 5.13 -4.32 -0.24
CA GLU A 114 5.27 -5.41 0.72
C GLU A 114 4.01 -6.28 0.67
N VAL A 115 4.10 -7.44 0.01
CA VAL A 115 2.95 -8.30 -0.24
C VAL A 115 2.81 -9.29 0.89
N HIS A 116 1.76 -9.15 1.72
CA HIS A 116 1.48 -10.08 2.82
C HIS A 116 0.69 -11.29 2.34
N ARG A 117 1.31 -12.07 1.45
CA ARG A 117 0.81 -13.37 1.01
C ARG A 117 1.97 -14.31 0.78
N ALA A 118 1.69 -15.60 0.96
CA ALA A 118 2.60 -16.63 0.52
C ALA A 118 2.93 -16.44 -0.96
N ARG A 119 4.21 -16.46 -1.26
CA ARG A 119 4.72 -16.42 -2.63
C ARG A 119 4.26 -17.70 -3.34
N SER A 120 3.71 -17.54 -4.53
CA SER A 120 3.46 -18.65 -5.46
C SER A 120 4.57 -18.61 -6.51
N SER A 121 5.52 -19.53 -6.45
CA SER A 121 6.66 -19.50 -7.39
C SER A 121 6.26 -20.12 -8.74
N ILE A 122 6.27 -19.30 -9.80
CA ILE A 122 6.19 -19.77 -11.18
C ILE A 122 7.54 -19.44 -11.84
N GLY A 123 8.48 -20.38 -11.77
CA GLY A 123 9.87 -20.13 -12.19
C GLY A 123 10.51 -19.01 -11.38
N ALA A 124 11.00 -17.98 -12.06
CA ALA A 124 11.60 -16.79 -11.44
C ALA A 124 10.57 -15.73 -10.97
N LEU A 125 9.29 -15.93 -11.26
CA LEU A 125 8.22 -14.95 -10.96
C LEU A 125 7.38 -15.38 -9.76
N CYS A 126 6.74 -14.39 -9.12
CA CYS A 126 5.68 -14.62 -8.15
C CYS A 126 4.33 -14.58 -8.88
N GLY A 127 3.55 -15.66 -8.77
CA GLY A 127 2.20 -15.81 -9.30
C GLY A 127 1.10 -15.58 -8.27
N CYS A 128 1.37 -14.82 -7.19
CA CYS A 128 0.31 -14.42 -6.26
C CYS A 128 -0.63 -13.41 -6.95
N GLU A 129 -1.85 -13.26 -6.42
CA GLU A 129 -2.88 -12.39 -7.02
C GLU A 129 -2.40 -10.94 -7.20
N THR A 130 -1.64 -10.41 -6.23
CA THR A 130 -1.05 -9.06 -6.30
C THR A 130 -0.09 -8.92 -7.48
N CYS A 131 0.83 -9.87 -7.64
CA CYS A 131 1.79 -9.84 -8.74
C CYS A 131 1.12 -10.05 -10.10
N ASN A 132 0.15 -10.97 -10.19
CA ASN A 132 -0.61 -11.22 -11.42
C ASN A 132 -1.42 -9.98 -11.84
N TYR A 133 -2.03 -9.30 -10.88
CA TYR A 133 -2.75 -8.05 -11.13
C TYR A 133 -1.81 -7.00 -11.74
N LEU A 134 -0.62 -6.78 -11.17
CA LEU A 134 0.36 -5.85 -11.73
C LEU A 134 0.76 -6.23 -13.16
N MET A 135 1.07 -7.51 -13.39
CA MET A 135 1.44 -8.00 -14.73
C MET A 135 0.30 -7.79 -15.75
N SER A 136 -0.97 -7.93 -15.34
CA SER A 136 -2.11 -7.63 -16.22
C SER A 136 -2.31 -6.14 -16.53
N HIS A 137 -1.72 -5.25 -15.74
CA HIS A 137 -1.70 -3.81 -15.98
C HIS A 137 -0.37 -3.33 -16.60
N ASP A 138 0.31 -4.23 -17.33
CA ASP A 138 1.50 -3.92 -18.13
C ASP A 138 2.72 -3.52 -17.28
N TYR A 139 2.86 -4.13 -16.09
CA TYR A 139 4.03 -3.99 -15.23
C TYR A 139 4.96 -5.21 -15.28
N LYS A 140 6.26 -4.94 -15.21
CA LYS A 140 7.28 -5.95 -14.87
C LYS A 140 7.46 -5.97 -13.36
N THR A 141 7.35 -7.15 -12.75
CA THR A 141 7.58 -7.35 -11.32
C THR A 141 8.96 -7.96 -11.09
N ARG A 142 9.64 -7.50 -10.03
CA ARG A 142 10.91 -8.05 -9.57
C ARG A 142 10.83 -8.29 -8.08
N LEU A 143 11.08 -9.53 -7.66
CA LEU A 143 11.25 -9.87 -6.26
C LEU A 143 12.52 -9.22 -5.73
N VAL A 144 12.43 -8.51 -4.61
CA VAL A 144 13.58 -7.84 -3.97
C VAL A 144 13.93 -8.43 -2.60
N GLY A 145 13.07 -9.30 -2.06
CA GLY A 145 13.33 -10.10 -0.87
C GLY A 145 12.08 -10.86 -0.42
N GLU A 146 12.22 -11.71 0.58
CA GLU A 146 11.11 -12.43 1.21
C GLU A 146 11.38 -12.71 2.68
N TYR A 147 10.32 -12.85 3.46
CA TYR A 147 10.33 -13.35 4.82
C TYR A 147 9.34 -14.51 4.92
N THR A 148 9.82 -15.66 5.42
CA THR A 148 9.07 -16.92 5.31
C THR A 148 8.27 -17.28 6.56
N THR A 149 8.66 -16.78 7.74
CA THR A 149 7.98 -17.09 9.00
C THR A 149 6.57 -16.50 9.03
N THR A 150 6.47 -15.22 8.67
CA THR A 150 5.20 -14.57 8.31
C THR A 150 5.28 -14.38 6.81
N PRO A 151 4.50 -15.13 5.99
CA PRO A 151 4.70 -15.14 4.55
C PRO A 151 4.49 -13.75 3.93
N VAL A 152 5.60 -13.08 3.66
CA VAL A 152 5.68 -11.74 3.09
C VAL A 152 6.78 -11.72 2.05
N HIS A 153 6.58 -10.98 0.97
CA HIS A 153 7.61 -10.75 -0.03
C HIS A 153 7.57 -9.34 -0.58
N TRP A 154 8.74 -8.78 -0.86
CA TRP A 154 8.86 -7.42 -1.38
C TRP A 154 8.99 -7.45 -2.90
N VAL A 155 8.17 -6.64 -3.55
CA VAL A 155 8.09 -6.53 -5.01
C VAL A 155 8.39 -5.10 -5.42
N LEU A 156 9.36 -4.95 -6.32
CA LEU A 156 9.50 -3.73 -7.12
C LEU A 156 8.81 -3.96 -8.46
N ALA A 157 7.80 -3.16 -8.79
CA ALA A 157 7.16 -3.19 -10.08
C ALA A 157 7.36 -1.89 -10.86
N THR A 158 7.70 -2.03 -12.13
CA THR A 158 7.97 -0.91 -13.06
C THR A 158 7.13 -1.06 -14.32
N PRO A 159 6.60 0.02 -14.90
CA PRO A 159 5.86 -0.06 -16.16
C PRO A 159 6.69 -0.74 -17.25
N ALA A 160 6.11 -1.68 -17.98
CA ALA A 160 6.79 -2.38 -19.07
C ALA A 160 7.14 -1.43 -20.21
N ASN A 161 6.27 -0.44 -20.45
CA ASN A 161 6.42 0.63 -21.42
C ASN A 161 6.34 1.99 -20.70
N PRO A 162 7.48 2.61 -20.33
CA PRO A 162 7.46 3.91 -19.68
C PRO A 162 6.82 4.95 -20.62
N LYS A 163 5.71 5.56 -20.20
CA LYS A 163 5.15 6.70 -20.92
C LYS A 163 6.23 7.79 -20.94
N ARG A 164 6.61 8.28 -22.13
CA ARG A 164 7.52 9.44 -22.25
C ARG A 164 6.96 10.55 -21.37
N GLN A 165 7.79 11.12 -20.51
CA GLN A 165 7.45 12.34 -19.79
C GLN A 165 7.01 13.37 -20.83
N ILE A 166 5.74 13.75 -20.80
CA ILE A 166 5.29 14.94 -21.52
C ILE A 166 6.02 16.06 -20.80
N GLN A 167 6.93 16.72 -21.52
CA GLN A 167 7.53 17.96 -21.06
C GLN A 167 6.39 18.96 -20.93
N ASP A 168 5.99 19.24 -19.69
CA ASP A 168 5.16 20.41 -19.41
C ASP A 168 6.04 21.64 -19.70
N ASN A 169 5.70 22.35 -20.79
CA ASN A 169 6.29 23.62 -21.19
C ASN A 169 5.95 24.72 -20.17
#